data_AF-A0A966N8H3-F1
#
_entry.id   AF-A0A966N8H3-F1
#
_cell.length_a   1.000
_cell.length_b   1.000
_cell.length_c   1.000
_cell.angle_alpha   90.00
_cell.angle_beta   90.00
_cell.angle_gamma   90.00
#
_symmetry.space_group_name_H-M   'P 1'
#
loop_
_entity.id
_entity.type
_entity.pdbx_description
1 polymer ?
#
loop_
_entity_poly.entity_id
_entity_poly.type
_entity_poly.pdbx_seq_one_letter_code
_entity_poly.pdbx_strand_id
1 'polypeptide(L)'
;MAKIALKVDVDTLLGTQVGTPNLAKLFAELGIQATFLFSLGPDHTGWALKRIFRPGFLKKVSRTSVVEHYGIKTLLYGVLLPAPDIGKTAAHEMRAVDQGGHETGIHTW
;
A
#
# COMPACT_ATOMS: atom_id res chain seq x y z
N MET A 1 -23.39 -22.47 6.13
CA MET A 1 -23.12 -21.08 5.71
C MET A 1 -21.63 -20.96 5.43
N ALA A 2 -21.22 -20.39 4.30
CA ALA A 2 -19.81 -20.29 3.94
C ALA A 2 -19.11 -19.26 4.83
N LYS A 3 -17.90 -19.57 5.31
CA LYS A 3 -17.04 -18.60 5.98
C LYS A 3 -16.32 -17.78 4.90
N ILE A 4 -16.35 -16.47 5.05
CA ILE A 4 -15.61 -15.53 4.19
C ILE A 4 -14.59 -14.78 5.04
N ALA A 5 -13.49 -14.36 4.43
CA ALA A 5 -12.43 -13.59 5.07
C ALA A 5 -12.12 -12.34 4.23
N LEU A 6 -11.72 -11.27 4.91
CA LEU A 6 -11.30 -10.03 4.27
C LEU A 6 -9.77 -9.93 4.30
N LYS A 7 -9.15 -9.93 3.12
CA LYS A 7 -7.70 -9.79 2.96
C LYS A 7 -7.38 -8.41 2.37
N VAL A 8 -6.39 -7.74 2.94
CA VAL A 8 -5.87 -6.44 2.48
C VAL A 8 -4.40 -6.60 2.14
N ASP A 9 -4.03 -6.49 0.86
CA ASP A 9 -2.64 -6.42 0.44
C ASP A 9 -2.19 -4.95 0.44
N VAL A 10 -1.07 -4.67 1.10
CA VAL A 10 -0.50 -3.33 1.27
C VAL A 10 0.88 -3.28 0.63
N ASP A 11 0.95 -2.67 -0.56
CA ASP A 11 2.10 -2.83 -1.46
C ASP A 11 3.06 -1.63 -1.49
N THR A 12 2.75 -0.53 -0.81
CA THR A 12 3.49 0.73 -0.96
C THR A 12 3.67 1.43 0.38
N LEU A 13 4.71 2.26 0.52
CA LEU A 13 4.94 3.05 1.73
C LEU A 13 3.74 3.96 2.04
N LEU A 14 3.18 4.61 1.03
CA LEU A 14 2.01 5.48 1.20
C LEU A 14 0.78 4.66 1.62
N GLY A 15 0.60 3.47 1.06
CA GLY A 15 -0.43 2.52 1.48
C GLY A 15 -0.29 2.14 2.95
N THR A 16 0.94 1.91 3.44
CA THR A 16 1.19 1.62 4.86
C THR A 16 0.99 2.85 5.75
N GLN A 17 1.44 4.04 5.34
CA GLN A 17 1.39 5.25 6.18
C GLN A 17 0.02 5.93 6.22
N VAL A 18 -0.74 5.87 5.14
CA VAL A 18 -1.98 6.63 4.98
C VAL A 18 -3.17 5.71 4.75
N GLY A 19 -3.07 4.79 3.80
CA GLY A 19 -4.18 3.89 3.46
C GLY A 19 -4.57 2.99 4.62
N THR A 20 -3.56 2.39 5.25
CA THR A 20 -3.73 1.39 6.31
C THR A 20 -4.37 1.97 7.57
N PRO A 21 -3.91 3.11 8.14
CA PRO A 21 -4.57 3.70 9.31
C PRO A 21 -6.02 4.11 9.04
N ASN A 22 -6.30 4.65 7.85
CA ASN A 22 -7.66 5.05 7.48
C ASN A 22 -8.59 3.84 7.35
N LEU A 23 -8.11 2.74 6.75
CA LEU A 23 -8.89 1.52 6.61
C LEU A 23 -9.09 0.81 7.96
N ALA A 24 -8.06 0.73 8.79
CA ALA A 24 -8.15 0.18 10.14
C ALA A 24 -9.16 0.96 11.00
N LYS A 25 -9.17 2.29 10.91
CA LYS A 25 -10.18 3.12 11.58
C LYS A 25 -11.60 2.78 11.12
N LEU A 26 -11.82 2.68 9.81
CA LEU A 26 -13.13 2.30 9.26
C LEU A 26 -13.55 0.89 9.71
N PHE A 27 -12.63 -0.07 9.73
CA PHE A 27 -12.91 -1.41 10.20
C PHE A 27 -13.26 -1.46 11.68
N ALA A 28 -12.59 -0.65 12.51
CA ALA A 28 -12.97 -0.51 13.92
C ALA A 28 -14.38 0.05 14.08
N GLU A 29 -14.76 1.08 13.31
CA GLU A 29 -16.11 1.66 13.33
C GLU A 29 -17.19 0.65 12.90
N LEU A 30 -16.84 -0.28 11.99
CA LEU A 30 -17.75 -1.31 11.49
C LEU A 30 -17.69 -2.63 12.27
N GLY A 31 -16.80 -2.76 13.25
CA GLY A 31 -16.56 -4.01 13.99
C GLY A 31 -16.02 -5.15 13.11
N ILE A 32 -15.26 -4.83 12.06
CA ILE A 32 -14.70 -5.79 11.10
C ILE A 32 -13.26 -6.11 11.46
N GLN A 33 -12.88 -7.39 11.35
CA GLN A 33 -11.50 -7.85 11.40
C GLN A 33 -11.06 -8.34 10.03
N ALA A 34 -9.80 -8.09 9.67
CA ALA A 34 -9.20 -8.43 8.39
C ALA A 34 -7.76 -8.92 8.57
N THR A 35 -7.23 -9.55 7.52
CA THR A 35 -5.82 -9.94 7.42
C THR A 35 -5.08 -8.94 6.54
N PHE A 36 -4.13 -8.20 7.12
CA PHE A 36 -3.29 -7.25 6.42
C PHE A 36 -1.94 -7.88 6.07
N LEU A 37 -1.60 -7.89 4.78
CA LEU A 37 -0.33 -8.41 4.27
C LEU A 37 0.52 -7.26 3.77
N PHE A 38 1.65 -7.00 4.42
CA PHE A 38 2.54 -5.87 4.13
C PHE A 38 3.70 -6.28 3.23
N SER A 39 3.95 -5.49 2.19
CA SER A 39 5.20 -5.53 1.45
C SER A 39 6.31 -4.85 2.25
N LEU A 40 7.48 -5.48 2.31
CA LEU A 40 8.68 -4.98 2.97
C LEU A 40 9.75 -4.64 1.93
N GLY A 41 10.85 -4.00 2.38
CA GLY A 41 11.95 -3.62 1.49
C GLY A 41 11.75 -2.28 0.80
N PRO A 42 12.61 -1.96 -0.20
CA PRO A 42 12.55 -0.67 -0.89
C PRO A 42 11.25 -0.48 -1.68
N ASP A 43 10.60 0.67 -1.48
CA ASP A 43 9.41 1.04 -2.23
C ASP A 43 9.78 1.39 -3.69
N HIS A 44 9.60 0.42 -4.57
CA HIS A 44 9.79 0.57 -6.02
C HIS A 44 8.51 0.94 -6.77
N THR A 45 7.50 1.51 -6.11
CA THR A 45 6.25 1.93 -6.77
C THR A 45 6.50 2.79 -8.02
N GLY A 46 7.52 3.66 -7.99
CA GLY A 46 7.89 4.46 -9.15
C GLY A 46 8.39 3.66 -10.36
N TRP A 47 8.84 2.40 -10.20
CA TRP A 47 9.16 1.53 -11.34
C TRP A 47 7.94 1.22 -12.20
N ALA A 48 6.72 1.34 -11.65
CA ALA A 48 5.51 1.28 -12.46
C ALA A 48 5.54 2.35 -13.58
N LEU A 49 6.13 3.53 -13.35
CA LEU A 49 6.32 4.55 -14.39
C LEU A 49 7.31 4.13 -15.49
N LYS A 50 8.26 3.22 -15.24
CA LYS A 50 9.11 2.68 -16.33
C LYS A 50 8.27 1.95 -17.39
N ARG A 51 7.04 1.53 -17.05
CA ARG A 51 6.08 0.90 -17.97
C ARG A 51 5.25 1.92 -18.77
N ILE A 52 5.48 3.23 -18.62
CA ILE A 52 4.85 4.29 -19.44
C ILE A 52 5.02 4.05 -20.93
N PHE A 53 6.15 3.46 -21.34
CA PHE A 53 6.42 3.14 -22.74
C PHE A 53 5.68 1.89 -23.25
N ARG A 54 4.94 1.15 -22.39
CA ARG A 54 4.12 0.03 -22.83
C ARG A 54 2.76 0.52 -23.38
N PRO A 55 2.35 0.08 -24.58
CA PRO A 55 1.07 0.48 -25.15
C PRO A 55 -0.09 0.12 -24.19
N GLY A 56 -0.95 1.09 -23.90
CA GLY A 56 -2.10 0.95 -22.99
C GLY A 56 -1.86 1.39 -21.54
N PHE A 57 -0.61 1.63 -21.11
CA PHE A 57 -0.33 2.09 -19.75
C PHE A 57 -0.86 3.50 -19.48
N LEU A 58 -0.65 4.43 -20.42
CA LEU A 58 -1.18 5.80 -20.32
C LEU A 58 -2.71 5.83 -20.22
N LYS A 59 -3.41 4.92 -20.89
CA LYS A 59 -4.88 4.79 -20.83
C LYS A 59 -5.36 4.23 -19.49
N LYS A 60 -4.52 3.45 -18.80
CA LYS A 60 -4.76 2.95 -17.44
C LYS A 60 -4.54 4.06 -16.41
N VAL A 61 -3.47 4.83 -16.57
CA VAL A 61 -3.10 5.96 -15.70
C VAL A 61 -4.03 7.16 -15.89
N SER A 62 -4.64 7.35 -17.06
CA SER A 62 -5.62 8.44 -17.28
C SER A 62 -7.01 8.15 -16.70
N ARG A 63 -7.31 6.88 -16.40
CA ARG A 63 -8.61 6.45 -15.82
C ARG A 63 -8.61 6.45 -14.29
N THR A 64 -7.44 6.49 -13.69
CA THR A 64 -7.24 6.60 -12.25
C THR A 64 -6.64 7.98 -12.04
N SER A 65 -7.13 8.84 -11.15
CA SER A 65 -6.48 10.13 -10.89
C SER A 65 -5.14 9.90 -10.15
N VAL A 66 -4.15 9.31 -10.83
CA VAL A 66 -2.90 8.80 -10.24
C VAL A 66 -2.05 9.95 -9.72
N VAL A 67 -2.08 11.09 -10.40
CA VAL A 67 -1.34 12.30 -9.98
C VAL A 67 -1.91 12.85 -8.67
N GLU A 68 -3.23 12.81 -8.51
CA GLU A 68 -3.94 13.39 -7.37
C GLU A 68 -3.89 12.49 -6.12
N HIS A 69 -3.81 11.16 -6.30
CA HIS A 69 -3.79 10.21 -5.17
C HIS A 69 -2.39 9.78 -4.70
N TYR A 70 -1.38 9.71 -5.57
CA TYR A 70 -0.06 9.21 -5.18
C TYR A 70 0.94 10.31 -4.82
N GLY A 71 0.72 11.54 -5.31
CA GLY A 71 1.70 12.62 -5.28
C GLY A 71 2.90 12.32 -6.19
N ILE A 72 3.43 13.33 -6.86
CA ILE A 72 4.57 13.22 -7.78
C ILE A 72 5.77 12.56 -7.09
N LYS A 73 5.98 12.79 -5.79
CA LYS A 73 7.10 12.24 -5.02
C LYS A 73 7.13 10.71 -4.99
N THR A 74 6.00 10.07 -4.70
CA THR A 74 5.89 8.59 -4.62
C THR A 74 6.16 7.94 -5.97
N LEU A 75 5.70 8.59 -7.04
CA LEU A 75 5.96 8.15 -8.41
C LEU A 75 7.44 8.22 -8.80
N LEU A 76 8.24 9.05 -8.13
CA LEU A 76 9.68 9.18 -8.40
C LEU A 76 10.55 8.19 -7.60
N TYR A 77 10.01 7.49 -6.59
CA TYR A 77 10.77 6.50 -5.81
C TYR A 77 11.25 5.33 -6.67
N GLY A 78 12.56 5.04 -6.59
CA GLY A 78 13.22 4.00 -7.39
C GLY A 78 13.52 4.40 -8.85
N VAL A 79 13.14 5.60 -9.30
CA VAL A 79 13.44 6.11 -10.64
C VAL A 79 14.32 7.36 -10.58
N LEU A 80 13.88 8.42 -9.90
CA LEU A 80 14.64 9.66 -9.70
C LEU A 80 14.97 9.95 -8.23
N LEU A 81 14.28 9.30 -7.29
CA LEU A 81 14.51 9.40 -5.85
C LEU A 81 14.88 8.03 -5.28
N PRO A 82 15.69 7.97 -4.21
CA PRO A 82 15.95 6.72 -3.50
C PRO A 82 14.64 6.07 -3.06
N ALA A 83 14.52 4.75 -3.25
CA ALA A 83 13.37 3.98 -2.77
C ALA A 83 13.47 3.83 -1.24
N PRO A 84 12.55 4.40 -0.44
CA PRO A 84 12.57 4.24 1.00
C PRO A 84 12.24 2.81 1.39
N ASP A 85 12.88 2.30 2.44
CA ASP A 85 12.57 0.98 3.00
C ASP A 85 11.24 1.04 3.76
N ILE A 86 10.21 0.37 3.24
CA ILE A 86 8.84 0.41 3.77
C ILE A 86 8.82 -0.08 5.22
N GLY A 87 9.45 -1.23 5.48
CA GLY A 87 9.48 -1.85 6.79
C GLY A 87 10.17 -0.98 7.83
N LYS A 88 11.29 -0.33 7.49
CA LYS A 88 11.96 0.59 8.41
C LYS A 88 11.19 1.89 8.64
N THR A 89 10.52 2.40 7.60
CA THR A 89 9.88 3.72 7.63
C THR A 89 8.49 3.67 8.27
N ALA A 90 7.73 2.59 8.06
CA ALA A 90 6.32 2.49 8.46
C ALA A 90 6.04 1.33 9.44
N ALA A 91 7.06 0.92 10.21
CA ALA A 91 6.93 -0.13 11.22
C ALA A 91 5.89 0.20 12.30
N HIS A 92 5.71 1.49 12.59
CA HIS A 92 4.76 1.95 13.58
C HIS A 92 3.32 1.63 13.15
N GLU A 93 2.97 1.93 11.91
CA GLU A 93 1.64 1.69 11.34
C GLU A 93 1.33 0.20 11.24
N MET A 94 2.31 -0.63 10.85
CA MET A 94 2.15 -2.09 10.83
C MET A 94 1.84 -2.65 12.23
N ARG A 95 2.57 -2.18 13.26
CA ARG A 95 2.31 -2.57 14.66
C ARG A 95 0.97 -2.06 15.17
N ALA A 96 0.54 -0.87 14.76
CA ALA A 96 -0.74 -0.32 15.16
C ALA A 96 -1.92 -1.15 14.63
N VAL A 97 -1.81 -1.72 13.42
CA VAL A 97 -2.81 -2.63 12.85
C VAL A 97 -2.93 -3.91 13.66
N ASP A 98 -1.81 -4.53 14.01
CA ASP A 98 -1.76 -5.72 14.85
C ASP A 98 -2.37 -5.46 16.24
N GLN A 99 -2.02 -4.33 16.86
CA GLN A 99 -2.60 -3.86 18.12
C GLN A 99 -4.10 -3.54 18.02
N GLY A 100 -4.61 -3.23 16.81
CA GLY A 100 -6.02 -3.08 16.51
C GLY A 100 -6.80 -4.41 16.44
N GLY A 101 -6.12 -5.54 16.64
CA GLY A 101 -6.71 -6.88 16.65
C GLY A 101 -6.80 -7.55 15.28
N HIS A 102 -6.25 -6.91 14.24
CA HIS A 102 -6.17 -7.48 12.91
C HIS A 102 -5.06 -8.53 12.82
N GLU A 103 -5.24 -9.54 11.96
CA GLU A 103 -4.14 -10.44 11.61
C GLU A 103 -3.16 -9.70 10.69
N THR A 104 -1.85 -9.83 10.95
CA THR A 104 -0.81 -9.22 10.13
C THR A 104 0.18 -10.25 9.59
N GLY A 105 0.66 -10.02 8.37
CA GLY A 105 1.63 -10.90 7.71
C GLY A 105 2.47 -10.18 6.67
N ILE A 106 3.43 -10.91 6.11
CA ILE A 106 4.31 -10.40 5.04
C ILE A 106 3.72 -10.82 3.69
N HIS A 107 3.55 -9.86 2.78
CA HIS A 107 3.14 -10.11 1.40
C HIS A 107 4.34 -10.47 0.52
N THR A 108 5.41 -9.66 0.56
CA THR A 108 6.65 -9.85 -0.19
C THR A 108 7.79 -9.02 0.43
N TRP A 109 9.03 -9.25 -0.03
CA TRP A 109 10.22 -8.44 0.27
C TRP A 109 10.96 -8.06 -1.03
#